data_AF-A0AA38MQ24-F1
#
_entry.id   AF-A0AA38MQ24-F1
#
_cell.length_a   1.000
_cell.length_b   1.000
_cell.length_c   1.000
_cell.angle_alpha   90.00
_cell.angle_beta   90.00
_cell.angle_gamma   90.00
#
_symmetry.space_group_name_H-M   'P 1'
#
loop_
_entity.id
_entity.type
_entity.pdbx_description
1 polymer ?
#
loop_
_entity_poly.entity_id
_entity_poly.type
_entity_poly.pdbx_seq_one_letter_code
_entity_poly.pdbx_strand_id
1 'polypeptide(L)'
;MIFCVATVRRGDTDALSFLERIQCPRCWRVYKHKSSLYKHLKWECGQESQFRCDLCSYICKQKGHLQGHMRRKHSLQPLVDQ
;
A
#
# COMPACT_ATOMS: atom_id res chain seq x y z
N MET A 1 21.03 -26.72 -14.19
CA MET A 1 19.94 -27.69 -14.40
C MET A 1 19.93 -28.59 -13.17
N ILE A 2 18.88 -28.90 -12.42
CA ILE A 2 17.43 -28.83 -12.59
C ILE A 2 16.87 -29.21 -11.19
N PHE A 3 15.97 -28.37 -10.67
CA PHE A 3 14.92 -28.61 -9.65
C PHE A 3 15.25 -29.06 -8.20
N CYS A 4 15.17 -28.10 -7.28
CA CYS A 4 14.74 -28.32 -5.90
C CYS A 4 13.30 -28.81 -5.87
N VAL A 5 13.04 -29.97 -5.25
CA VAL A 5 11.70 -30.36 -4.82
C VAL A 5 11.71 -30.51 -3.31
N ALA A 6 11.68 -29.37 -2.62
CA ALA A 6 11.27 -29.35 -1.22
C ALA A 6 9.75 -29.58 -1.22
N THR A 7 9.32 -30.76 -0.76
CA THR A 7 7.92 -31.10 -0.53
C THR A 7 7.35 -30.22 0.57
N VAL A 8 6.87 -29.03 0.23
CA VAL A 8 6.08 -28.20 1.14
C VAL A 8 4.71 -28.85 1.29
N ARG A 9 4.49 -29.51 2.43
CA ARG A 9 3.15 -29.96 2.84
C ARG A 9 2.28 -28.72 3.06
N ARG A 10 1.22 -28.60 2.25
CA ARG A 10 0.14 -27.62 2.47
C ARG A 10 -0.92 -28.25 3.36
N GLY A 11 -0.97 -27.76 4.59
CA GLY A 11 -1.94 -27.98 5.66
C GLY A 11 -1.32 -27.20 6.82
N ASP A 12 -1.93 -26.16 7.40
CA ASP A 12 -3.32 -25.93 7.70
C ASP A 12 -3.60 -24.43 7.56
N THR A 13 -4.57 -24.04 6.74
CA THR A 13 -5.09 -22.65 6.75
C THR A 13 -6.04 -22.52 7.93
N ASP A 14 -5.46 -22.35 9.10
CA ASP A 14 -6.17 -21.81 10.26
C ASP A 14 -6.56 -20.37 9.94
N ALA A 15 -7.82 -20.18 9.56
CA ALA A 15 -8.41 -18.89 9.20
C ALA A 15 -8.49 -17.90 10.39
N LEU A 16 -7.94 -18.25 11.57
CA LEU A 16 -7.93 -17.43 12.78
C LEU A 16 -6.54 -16.83 13.11
N SER A 17 -5.46 -17.29 12.47
CA SER A 17 -4.10 -16.80 12.67
C SER A 17 -3.68 -15.60 11.80
N PHE A 18 -4.59 -15.07 10.97
CA PHE A 18 -4.37 -13.88 10.15
C PHE A 18 -4.11 -12.59 10.96
N LEU A 19 -4.38 -12.64 12.28
CA LEU A 19 -4.24 -11.50 13.18
C LEU A 19 -2.85 -11.40 13.84
N GLU A 20 -1.99 -12.41 13.74
CA GLU A 20 -0.70 -12.41 14.48
C GLU A 20 0.48 -11.91 13.65
N ARG A 21 0.43 -12.05 12.33
CA ARG A 21 1.43 -11.45 11.43
C ARG A 21 0.99 -10.05 11.06
N ILE A 22 1.65 -9.04 11.63
CA ILE A 22 1.49 -7.65 11.17
C ILE A 22 2.32 -7.42 9.89
N GLN A 23 2.15 -8.30 8.92
CA GLN A 23 2.85 -8.31 7.62
C GLN A 23 1.85 -8.46 6.49
N CYS A 24 2.08 -7.74 5.40
CA CYS A 24 1.26 -7.84 4.21
C CYS A 24 1.56 -9.13 3.42
N PRO A 25 0.57 -9.97 3.09
CA PRO A 25 0.80 -11.22 2.36
C PRO A 25 1.09 -11.01 0.86
N ARG A 26 0.84 -9.81 0.32
CA ARG A 26 1.00 -9.51 -1.12
C ARG A 26 2.34 -8.85 -1.44
N CYS A 27 2.80 -7.93 -0.59
CA CYS A 27 4.05 -7.20 -0.79
C CYS A 27 5.09 -7.42 0.32
N TRP A 28 4.76 -8.26 1.30
CA TRP A 28 5.67 -8.71 2.37
C TRP A 28 6.20 -7.61 3.30
N ARG A 29 5.64 -6.39 3.22
CA ARG A 29 5.95 -5.30 4.16
C ARG A 29 5.47 -5.62 5.57
N VAL A 30 6.33 -5.35 6.54
CA VAL A 30 6.06 -5.53 7.98
C VAL A 30 5.68 -4.18 8.59
N TYR A 31 4.72 -4.19 9.52
CA TYR A 31 4.22 -3.01 10.20
C TYR A 31 4.27 -3.19 11.71
N LYS A 32 4.40 -2.06 12.42
CA LYS A 32 4.41 -2.03 13.88
C LYS A 32 3.04 -2.27 14.51
N HIS A 33 1.96 -1.93 13.79
CA HIS A 33 0.58 -1.96 14.31
C HIS A 33 -0.39 -2.55 13.29
N LYS A 34 -1.42 -3.27 13.79
CA LYS A 34 -2.49 -3.87 12.96
C LYS A 34 -3.27 -2.83 12.18
N SER A 35 -3.51 -1.66 12.78
CA SER A 35 -4.18 -0.53 12.12
C SER A 35 -3.40 -0.01 10.92
N SER A 36 -2.07 0.02 10.99
CA SER A 36 -1.21 0.40 9.87
C SER A 36 -1.24 -0.62 8.75
N LEU A 37 -1.18 -1.92 9.08
CA LEU A 37 -1.35 -2.99 8.11
C LEU A 37 -2.73 -2.92 7.44
N TYR A 38 -3.80 -2.69 8.20
CA TYR A 38 -5.15 -2.57 7.66
C TYR A 38 -5.27 -1.40 6.67
N LYS A 39 -4.74 -0.22 7.02
CA LYS A 39 -4.70 0.94 6.11
C LYS A 39 -3.89 0.63 4.85
N HIS A 40 -2.75 -0.04 5.01
CA HIS A 40 -1.92 -0.47 3.89
C HIS A 40 -2.68 -1.42 2.95
N LEU A 41 -3.31 -2.46 3.50
CA LEU A 41 -4.08 -3.43 2.71
C LEU A 41 -5.26 -2.78 2.00
N LYS A 42 -5.92 -1.83 2.65
CA LYS A 42 -7.13 -1.17 2.12
C LYS A 42 -6.83 -0.14 1.03
N TRP A 43 -5.73 0.59 1.12
CA TRP A 43 -5.51 1.79 0.30
C TRP A 43 -4.20 1.82 -0.48
N GLU A 44 -3.22 0.98 -0.13
CA GLU A 44 -1.90 1.02 -0.75
C GLU A 44 -1.53 -0.27 -1.46
N CYS A 45 -1.97 -1.42 -0.95
CA CYS A 45 -1.51 -2.72 -1.42
C CYS A 45 -2.25 -3.17 -2.69
N GLY A 46 -1.60 -3.02 -3.84
CA GLY A 46 -2.21 -3.32 -5.14
C GLY A 46 -3.09 -2.18 -5.67
N GLN A 47 -3.07 -1.02 -5.03
CA GLN A 47 -3.63 0.20 -5.58
C GLN A 47 -2.57 0.89 -6.43
N GLU A 48 -2.85 1.11 -7.71
CA GLU A 48 -1.99 1.96 -8.52
C GLU A 48 -1.96 3.38 -7.94
N SER A 49 -0.81 4.03 -8.03
CA SER A 49 -0.67 5.41 -7.59
C SER A 49 -1.45 6.32 -8.52
N GLN A 50 -2.65 6.72 -8.11
CA GLN A 50 -3.61 7.43 -8.95
C GLN A 50 -3.54 8.95 -8.83
N PHE A 51 -2.86 9.49 -7.81
CA PHE A 51 -2.89 10.93 -7.51
C PHE A 51 -1.66 11.62 -8.08
N ARG A 52 -1.77 12.06 -9.33
CA ARG A 52 -0.77 12.89 -10.01
C ARG A 52 -1.00 14.38 -9.69
N CYS A 53 0.09 15.12 -9.59
CA CYS A 53 0.07 16.58 -9.56
C CYS A 53 -0.05 17.11 -10.99
N ASP A 54 -0.95 18.05 -11.23
CA ASP A 54 -1.12 18.65 -12.56
C ASP A 54 -0.04 19.71 -12.87
N LEU A 55 0.65 20.19 -11.83
CA LEU A 55 1.68 21.24 -11.93
C LEU A 55 3.11 20.68 -11.98
N CYS A 56 3.31 19.39 -11.67
CA CYS A 56 4.62 18.75 -11.76
C CYS A 56 4.50 17.22 -11.86
N SER A 57 5.60 16.53 -12.17
CA SER A 57 5.64 15.07 -12.30
C SER A 57 5.51 14.29 -10.97
N TYR A 58 5.01 14.91 -9.90
CA TYR A 58 4.81 14.25 -8.62
C TYR A 58 3.59 13.31 -8.68
N ILE A 59 3.79 12.06 -8.27
CA ILE A 59 2.74 11.04 -8.22
C ILE A 59 2.74 10.42 -6.83
N CYS A 60 1.57 10.28 -6.24
CA CYS A 60 1.41 9.66 -4.93
C CYS A 60 0.21 8.70 -4.88
N LYS A 61 0.19 7.87 -3.84
CA LYS A 61 -0.82 6.82 -3.62
C LYS A 61 -2.02 7.29 -2.79
N GLN A 62 -1.94 8.46 -2.17
CA GLN A 62 -2.96 8.94 -1.23
C GLN A 62 -3.29 10.41 -1.48
N LYS A 63 -4.59 10.74 -1.52
CA LYS A 63 -5.10 12.10 -1.71
C LYS A 63 -4.57 13.11 -0.69
N GLY A 64 -4.43 12.70 0.58
CA GLY A 64 -3.88 13.56 1.64
C GLY A 64 -2.44 14.00 1.39
N HIS A 65 -1.62 13.12 0.79
CA HIS A 65 -0.25 13.46 0.41
C HIS A 65 -0.24 14.46 -0.76
N LEU A 66 -1.13 14.30 -1.74
CA LEU A 66 -1.27 15.26 -2.83
C LEU A 66 -1.68 16.64 -2.30
N GLN A 67 -2.68 16.72 -1.41
CA GLN A 67 -3.09 17.99 -0.81
C GLN A 67 -1.96 18.66 -0.01
N GLY A 68 -1.18 17.89 0.75
CA GLY A 68 -0.01 18.40 1.45
C GLY A 68 1.08 18.89 0.50
N HIS A 69 1.30 18.16 -0.61
CA HIS A 69 2.21 18.56 -1.68
C HIS A 69 1.76 19.88 -2.33
N MET A 70 0.49 20.01 -2.73
CA MET A 70 -0.07 21.23 -3.32
C MET A 70 0.11 22.43 -2.41
N ARG A 71 -0.18 22.27 -1.11
CA ARG A 71 -0.04 23.36 -0.13
C ARG A 71 1.41 23.83 0.05
N ARG A 72 2.38 22.92 -0.06
CA ARG A 72 3.80 23.20 0.23
C ARG A 72 4.61 23.57 -1.01
N LYS A 73 4.23 23.05 -2.17
CA LYS A 73 4.98 23.18 -3.43
C LYS A 73 4.29 24.11 -4.42
N HIS A 74 2.98 24.28 -4.30
CA HIS A 74 2.17 25.07 -5.23
C HIS A 74 1.28 26.10 -4.52
N SER A 75 1.43 26.27 -3.20
CA SER A 75 0.93 27.33 -2.31
C SER A 75 -0.32 28.12 -2.71
N LEU A 76 -1.33 27.44 -3.30
CA LEU A 76 -2.63 27.91 -3.85
C LEU A 76 -2.75 27.67 -5.37
N GLN A 77 -3.18 26.46 -5.76
CA GLN A 77 -4.14 26.31 -6.86
C GLN A 77 -5.14 25.20 -6.48
N PRO A 78 -6.44 25.54 -6.34
CA PRO A 78 -7.45 24.57 -5.96
C PRO A 78 -7.98 23.80 -7.18
N LEU A 79 -8.42 22.57 -6.88
CA LEU A 79 -9.53 21.85 -7.52
C LEU A 79 -9.46 21.66 -9.04
N VAL A 80 -9.15 20.44 -9.46
CA VAL A 80 -9.96 19.81 -10.50
C VAL A 80 -10.65 18.60 -9.88
N ASP A 81 -11.91 18.84 -9.49
CA ASP A 81 -12.93 17.82 -9.27
C ASP A 81 -13.27 17.26 -10.66
N GLN A 82 -13.03 15.97 -10.88
CA GLN A 82 -13.71 15.16 -11.90
C GLN A 82 -13.69 13.69 -11.50
#